data_AF-A0A0E9LU45-F1
#
_entry.id   AF-A0A0E9LU45-F1
#
_cell.length_a   1.000
_cell.length_b   1.000
_cell.length_c   1.000
_cell.angle_alpha   90.00
_cell.angle_beta   90.00
_cell.angle_gamma   90.00
#
_symmetry.space_group_name_H-M   'P 1'
#
loop_
_entity.id
_entity.type
_entity.pdbx_description
1 polymer ?
#
loop_
_entity_poly.entity_id
_entity_poly.type
_entity_poly.pdbx_seq_one_letter_code
_entity_poly.pdbx_strand_id
1 'polypeptide(L)'
;MVVEHDEDIIRACDEIIDIGPGAGQHGGEVVFQGEFSKLKSVPESLTTQYLTGTAAIPVTKSRRSHSSYIEVTGVKENNLKNVTVRFPLNILTVITGVSGSGKSSLVKKVLYPALKKLKGALPIKQVVLTCYEATWT
;
A
#
# COMPACT_ATOMS: atom_id res chain seq x y z
N MET A 1 -2.40 -23.21 11.77
CA MET A 1 -1.65 -23.00 10.51
C MET A 1 -2.25 -21.81 9.79
N VAL A 2 -1.44 -20.78 9.51
CA VAL A 2 -1.85 -19.54 8.83
C VAL A 2 -0.77 -19.23 7.78
N VAL A 3 -1.16 -18.71 6.63
CA VAL A 3 -0.22 -18.20 5.61
C VAL A 3 -0.14 -16.69 5.78
N GLU A 4 1.05 -16.17 6.11
CA GLU A 4 1.25 -14.75 6.44
C GLU A 4 2.55 -14.20 5.85
N HIS A 5 2.58 -12.88 5.73
CA HIS A 5 3.75 -12.11 5.32
C HIS A 5 4.05 -10.94 6.27
N ASP A 6 3.23 -10.74 7.30
CA ASP A 6 3.45 -9.71 8.31
C ASP A 6 4.53 -10.14 9.32
N GLU A 7 5.54 -9.29 9.49
CA GLU A 7 6.72 -9.57 10.33
C GLU A 7 6.37 -9.76 11.81
N ASP A 8 5.42 -8.98 12.34
CA ASP A 8 5.04 -9.06 13.76
C ASP A 8 4.29 -10.36 14.04
N ILE A 9 3.43 -10.79 13.11
CA ILE A 9 2.75 -12.09 13.21
C ILE A 9 3.76 -13.23 13.13
N ILE A 10 4.66 -13.22 12.14
CA ILE A 10 5.66 -14.28 11.96
C ILE A 10 6.56 -14.42 13.19
N ARG A 11 6.96 -13.30 13.81
CA ARG A 11 7.76 -13.30 15.05
C ARG A 11 7.05 -13.89 16.27
N ALA A 12 5.72 -13.80 16.31
CA ALA A 12 4.92 -14.30 17.41
C ALA A 12 4.52 -15.79 17.25
N CYS A 13 4.83 -16.41 16.11
CA CYS A 13 4.49 -17.81 15.86
C CYS A 13 5.33 -18.78 16.71
N ASP A 14 4.68 -19.83 17.21
CA ASP A 14 5.35 -20.95 17.87
C ASP A 14 6.23 -21.73 16.89
N GLU A 15 5.77 -21.88 15.64
CA GLU A 15 6.46 -22.61 14.58
C GLU A 15 6.29 -21.90 13.23
N ILE A 16 7.38 -21.79 12.49
CA ILE A 16 7.46 -21.20 11.15
C ILE A 16 7.77 -22.32 10.17
N ILE A 17 7.01 -22.38 9.07
CA ILE A 17 7.29 -23.23 7.91
C ILE A 17 7.53 -22.30 6.73
N ASP A 18 8.77 -22.24 6.25
CA ASP A 18 9.16 -21.43 5.10
C ASP A 18 9.19 -22.30 3.83
N ILE A 19 8.48 -21.86 2.79
CA ILE A 19 8.38 -22.57 1.51
C ILE A 19 9.12 -21.76 0.45
N GLY A 20 10.00 -22.41 -0.31
CA GLY A 20 10.84 -21.76 -1.31
C GLY A 20 11.64 -22.77 -2.13
N PRO A 21 12.83 -22.38 -2.65
CA PRO A 21 13.49 -21.07 -2.52
C PRO A 21 12.91 -19.96 -3.42
N GLY A 22 12.09 -20.31 -4.41
CA GLY A 22 11.42 -19.38 -5.32
C GLY A 22 9.93 -19.67 -5.48
N ALA A 23 9.30 -19.06 -6.48
CA ALA A 23 7.90 -19.29 -6.81
C ALA A 23 7.74 -20.28 -7.99
N GLY A 24 6.58 -20.93 -8.07
CA GLY A 24 6.24 -21.84 -9.18
C GLY A 24 7.17 -23.04 -9.24
N GLN A 25 7.74 -23.31 -10.41
CA GLN A 25 8.66 -24.44 -10.64
C GLN A 25 9.98 -24.33 -9.88
N HIS A 26 10.31 -23.14 -9.36
CA HIS A 26 11.51 -22.89 -8.56
C HIS A 26 11.24 -22.93 -7.05
N GLY A 27 10.05 -23.37 -6.64
CA GLY A 27 9.66 -23.51 -5.25
C GLY A 27 9.09 -24.89 -4.94
N GLY A 28 8.33 -24.98 -3.86
CA GLY A 28 7.68 -26.22 -3.42
C GLY A 28 8.52 -27.07 -2.47
N GLU A 29 9.64 -26.53 -1.98
CA GLU A 29 10.49 -27.16 -0.98
C GLU A 29 10.27 -26.50 0.38
N VAL A 30 10.38 -27.29 1.45
CA VAL A 30 10.44 -26.76 2.83
C VAL A 30 11.87 -26.29 3.07
N VAL A 31 12.07 -24.97 2.99
CA VAL A 31 13.39 -24.34 3.20
C VAL A 31 13.73 -24.29 4.68
N PHE A 32 12.72 -24.11 5.53
CA PHE A 32 12.88 -24.05 6.98
C PHE A 32 11.63 -24.56 7.69
N GLN A 33 11.83 -25.23 8.81
CA GLN A 33 10.78 -25.56 9.75
C GLN A 33 11.30 -25.45 11.19
N GLY A 34 10.67 -24.61 12.01
CA GLY A 34 10.99 -24.48 13.43
C GLY A 34 10.68 -23.11 14.02
N GLU A 35 11.23 -22.86 15.21
CA GLU A 35 11.07 -21.58 15.93
C GLU A 35 11.83 -20.43 15.26
N PHE A 36 11.33 -19.20 15.42
CA PHE A 36 11.96 -17.97 14.93
C PHE A 36 13.45 -17.85 15.31
N SER A 37 13.80 -18.27 16.53
CA SER A 37 15.17 -18.23 17.07
C SER A 37 16.18 -19.00 16.20
N LYS A 38 15.71 -19.99 15.44
CA LYS A 38 16.53 -20.89 14.61
C LYS A 38 16.64 -20.45 13.15
N LEU A 39 15.94 -19.41 12.70
CA LEU A 39 15.99 -18.94 11.30
C LEU A 39 17.41 -18.66 10.80
N LYS A 40 18.33 -18.25 11.69
CA LYS A 40 19.73 -18.02 11.35
C LYS A 40 20.48 -19.27 10.86
N SER A 41 19.91 -20.47 10.99
CA SER A 41 20.49 -21.70 10.43
C SER A 41 20.37 -21.80 8.91
N VAL A 42 19.52 -20.99 8.27
CA VAL A 42 19.27 -20.96 6.82
C VAL A 42 19.44 -19.53 6.26
N PRO A 43 20.66 -18.97 6.27
CA PRO A 43 20.91 -17.58 5.86
C PRO A 43 20.61 -17.30 4.37
N GLU A 44 20.54 -18.34 3.54
CA GLU A 44 20.18 -18.27 2.13
C GLU A 44 18.68 -18.04 1.88
N SER A 45 17.81 -18.34 2.87
CA SER A 45 16.38 -18.04 2.76
C SER A 45 16.13 -16.53 2.67
N LEU A 46 15.32 -16.12 1.69
CA LEU A 46 14.87 -14.73 1.59
C LEU A 46 14.09 -14.31 2.84
N THR A 47 13.22 -15.18 3.36
CA THR A 47 12.45 -14.93 4.59
C THR A 47 13.40 -14.66 5.76
N THR A 48 14.44 -15.49 5.93
CA THR A 48 15.49 -15.26 6.95
C THR A 48 16.20 -13.93 6.75
N GLN A 49 16.61 -13.60 5.51
CA GLN A 49 17.34 -12.38 5.23
C GLN A 49 16.53 -11.13 5.61
N TYR A 50 15.23 -11.08 5.30
CA TYR A 50 14.38 -9.94 5.66
C TYR A 50 14.05 -9.90 7.16
N LEU A 51 13.68 -11.03 7.77
CA LEU A 51 13.29 -11.07 9.19
C LEU A 51 14.47 -10.81 10.16
N THR A 52 15.70 -11.11 9.73
CA THR A 52 16.93 -10.85 10.48
C THR A 52 17.61 -9.54 10.13
N GLY A 53 17.10 -8.80 9.14
CA GLY A 53 17.66 -7.52 8.69
C GLY A 53 18.94 -7.61 7.86
N THR A 54 19.31 -8.80 7.39
CA THR A 54 20.42 -8.98 6.43
C THR A 54 20.06 -8.37 5.06
N ALA A 55 18.79 -8.49 4.67
CA ALA A 55 18.17 -7.74 3.57
C ALA A 55 17.16 -6.73 4.14
N ALA A 56 16.95 -5.63 3.43
CA ALA A 56 15.98 -4.60 3.81
C ALA A 56 15.43 -3.88 2.57
N ILE A 57 14.21 -3.34 2.69
CA ILE A 57 13.63 -2.49 1.65
C ILE A 57 14.26 -1.09 1.76
N PRO A 58 15.01 -0.62 0.74
CA PRO A 58 15.70 0.66 0.83
C PRO A 58 14.70 1.83 0.86
N VAL A 59 14.93 2.78 1.78
CA VAL A 59 14.15 4.02 1.86
C VAL A 59 14.74 5.05 0.90
N THR A 60 13.91 5.57 -0.01
CA THR A 60 14.33 6.62 -0.95
C THR A 60 14.78 7.88 -0.22
N LYS A 61 16.01 8.35 -0.47
CA LYS A 61 16.60 9.53 0.20
C LYS A 61 15.95 10.86 -0.18
N SER A 62 15.40 10.96 -1.39
CA SER A 62 14.73 12.17 -1.89
C SER A 62 13.35 11.85 -2.45
N ARG A 63 12.45 12.82 -2.36
CA ARG A 63 11.11 12.75 -2.95
C ARG A 63 11.08 13.63 -4.21
N ARG A 64 10.40 13.18 -5.25
CA ARG A 64 10.18 13.96 -6.48
C ARG A 64 9.32 15.18 -6.14
N SER A 65 9.67 16.34 -6.70
CA SER A 65 8.80 17.52 -6.66
C SER A 65 7.57 17.32 -7.54
N HIS A 66 6.50 18.07 -7.25
CA HIS A 66 5.26 18.08 -8.02
C HIS A 66 4.76 19.52 -8.17
N SER A 67 4.11 19.83 -9.29
CA SER A 67 3.57 21.16 -9.59
C SER A 67 2.06 21.17 -9.86
N SER A 68 1.42 20.01 -9.90
CA SER A 68 -0.02 19.88 -10.17
C SER A 68 -0.67 18.91 -9.22
N TYR A 69 -1.98 19.08 -9.01
CA TYR A 69 -2.78 18.23 -8.13
C TYR A 69 -4.24 18.14 -8.61
N ILE A 70 -4.90 17.05 -8.21
CA ILE A 70 -6.36 16.93 -8.25
C ILE A 70 -6.89 17.26 -6.86
N GLU A 71 -7.81 18.23 -6.77
CA GLU A 71 -8.51 18.50 -5.52
C GLU A 71 -9.91 17.90 -5.55
N VAL A 72 -10.25 17.20 -4.48
CA VAL A 72 -11.58 16.68 -4.22
C VAL A 72 -12.11 17.41 -3.00
N THR A 73 -13.17 18.19 -3.17
CA THR A 73 -13.77 19.00 -2.10
C THR A 73 -15.12 18.44 -1.68
N GLY A 74 -15.52 18.74 -0.44
CA GLY A 74 -16.88 18.48 0.05
C GLY A 74 -17.24 17.00 0.16
N VAL A 75 -16.26 16.12 0.41
CA VAL A 75 -16.48 14.68 0.41
C VAL A 75 -17.23 14.23 1.66
N LYS A 76 -18.44 13.70 1.47
CA LYS A 76 -19.34 13.22 2.54
C LYS A 76 -19.73 11.73 2.41
N GLU A 77 -18.98 10.98 1.62
CA GLU A 77 -19.27 9.57 1.34
C GLU A 77 -19.05 8.67 2.59
N ASN A 78 -20.10 7.98 3.02
CA ASN A 78 -20.13 7.19 4.26
C ASN A 78 -19.78 8.03 5.51
N ASN A 79 -18.71 7.67 6.22
CA ASN A 79 -18.27 8.33 7.46
C ASN A 79 -17.35 9.54 7.23
N LEU A 80 -17.13 9.96 5.98
CA LEU A 80 -16.31 11.13 5.66
C LEU A 80 -17.04 12.42 6.06
N LYS A 81 -16.36 13.27 6.83
CA LYS A 81 -16.94 14.47 7.44
C LYS A 81 -16.63 15.73 6.63
N ASN A 82 -17.20 15.83 5.42
CA ASN A 82 -17.02 16.98 4.52
C ASN A 82 -15.53 17.28 4.23
N VAL A 83 -14.79 16.25 3.83
CA VAL A 83 -13.33 16.32 3.69
C VAL A 83 -12.96 16.98 2.36
N THR A 84 -11.92 17.81 2.39
CA THR A 84 -11.23 18.30 1.20
C THR A 84 -9.81 17.72 1.15
N VAL A 85 -9.42 17.10 0.04
CA VAL A 85 -8.11 16.46 -0.14
C VAL A 85 -7.51 16.82 -1.50
N ARG A 86 -6.21 17.13 -1.50
CA ARG A 86 -5.40 17.30 -2.71
C ARG A 86 -4.55 16.06 -2.96
N PHE A 87 -4.60 15.54 -4.18
CA PHE A 87 -3.79 14.43 -4.66
C PHE A 87 -2.74 14.97 -5.64
N PRO A 88 -1.47 15.12 -5.24
CA PRO A 88 -0.41 15.54 -6.14
C PRO A 88 -0.23 14.58 -7.32
N LEU A 89 0.05 15.14 -8.49
CA LEU A 89 0.27 14.37 -9.71
C LEU A 89 1.75 14.05 -9.92
N ASN A 90 2.00 13.03 -10.75
CA ASN A 90 3.33 12.58 -11.15
C ASN A 90 4.23 12.09 -10.01
N ILE A 91 3.68 11.86 -8.81
CA ILE A 91 4.39 11.30 -7.67
C ILE A 91 3.62 10.13 -7.06
N LEU A 92 4.33 9.28 -6.31
CA LEU A 92 3.71 8.18 -5.57
C LEU A 92 2.94 8.76 -4.38
N THR A 93 1.61 8.72 -4.45
CA THR A 93 0.72 9.13 -3.35
C THR A 93 0.15 7.88 -2.69
N VAL A 94 0.37 7.75 -1.37
CA VAL A 94 -0.12 6.62 -0.57
C VAL A 94 -1.16 7.14 0.42
N ILE A 95 -2.28 6.44 0.53
CA ILE A 95 -3.36 6.79 1.47
C ILE A 95 -3.38 5.74 2.57
N THR A 96 -3.04 6.17 3.79
CA THR A 96 -2.91 5.30 4.97
C THR A 96 -3.97 5.63 6.03
N GLY A 97 -4.03 4.83 7.09
CA GLY A 97 -4.95 5.01 8.22
C GLY A 97 -5.60 3.70 8.69
N VAL A 98 -6.15 3.72 9.90
CA VAL A 98 -6.77 2.55 10.55
C VAL A 98 -7.96 1.97 9.80
N SER A 99 -8.33 0.71 10.07
CA SER A 99 -9.56 0.13 9.51
C SER A 99 -10.78 1.00 9.83
N GLY A 100 -11.69 1.15 8.87
CA GLY A 100 -12.86 2.02 9.01
C GLY A 100 -12.62 3.53 8.86
N SER A 101 -11.37 4.01 8.71
CA SER A 101 -11.08 5.45 8.61
C SER A 101 -11.60 6.16 7.34
N GLY A 102 -12.17 5.41 6.38
CA GLY A 102 -12.74 5.98 5.16
C GLY A 102 -11.82 5.98 3.93
N LYS A 103 -10.62 5.35 3.98
CA LYS A 103 -9.69 5.24 2.84
C LYS A 103 -10.36 4.70 1.56
N SER A 104 -11.03 3.55 1.67
CA SER A 104 -11.73 2.92 0.55
C SER A 104 -12.91 3.77 0.06
N SER A 105 -13.61 4.47 0.96
CA SER A 105 -14.65 5.43 0.60
C SER A 105 -14.05 6.56 -0.25
N LEU A 106 -12.96 7.17 0.22
CA LEU A 106 -12.29 8.27 -0.48
C LEU A 106 -11.75 7.86 -1.85
N VAL A 107 -11.09 6.71 -1.96
CA VAL A 107 -10.45 6.29 -3.23
C VAL A 107 -11.44 5.62 -4.16
N LYS A 108 -12.08 4.54 -3.72
CA LYS A 108 -12.86 3.65 -4.61
C LYS A 108 -14.24 4.21 -4.91
N LYS A 109 -14.86 4.91 -3.96
CA LYS A 109 -16.23 5.45 -4.13
C LYS A 109 -16.27 6.92 -4.55
N VAL A 110 -15.25 7.70 -4.23
CA VAL A 110 -15.23 9.14 -4.55
C VAL A 110 -14.25 9.44 -5.68
N LEU A 111 -12.94 9.29 -5.44
CA LEU A 111 -11.91 9.69 -6.40
C LEU A 111 -12.04 8.92 -7.73
N TYR A 112 -12.09 7.59 -7.69
CA TYR A 112 -12.11 6.77 -8.91
C TYR A 112 -13.35 7.04 -9.79
N PRO A 113 -14.60 7.03 -9.28
CA PRO A 113 -15.76 7.37 -10.11
C PRO A 113 -15.70 8.80 -10.62
N ALA A 114 -15.24 9.75 -9.81
CA ALA A 114 -15.15 11.15 -10.22
C ALA A 114 -14.13 11.34 -11.36
N LEU A 115 -12.97 10.67 -11.31
CA LEU A 115 -12.01 10.65 -12.42
C LEU A 115 -12.56 9.95 -13.68
N LYS A 116 -13.32 8.86 -13.51
CA LYS A 116 -13.96 8.15 -14.63
C LYS A 116 -14.95 9.05 -15.39
N LYS A 117 -15.68 9.94 -14.70
CA LYS A 117 -16.56 10.93 -15.35
C LYS A 117 -15.79 11.95 -16.19
N LEU A 118 -14.67 12.45 -15.68
CA LEU A 118 -13.84 13.42 -16.41
C LEU A 118 -13.30 12.85 -17.73
N LYS A 119 -13.18 11.51 -17.80
CA LYS A 119 -12.83 10.79 -19.04
C LYS A 119 -14.04 10.40 -19.91
N GLY A 120 -15.24 10.89 -19.63
CA GLY A 120 -16.43 10.74 -20.49
C GLY A 120 -17.32 9.51 -20.22
N ALA A 121 -17.20 8.83 -19.07
CA ALA A 121 -18.01 7.64 -18.78
C ALA A 121 -18.95 7.82 -17.55
N LEU A 122 -20.24 8.06 -17.83
CA LEU A 122 -21.45 8.02 -16.97
C LEU A 122 -21.72 9.22 -16.01
N PRO A 123 -23.01 9.55 -15.69
CA PRO A 123 -23.38 10.66 -14.82
C PRO A 123 -23.47 10.26 -13.33
N ILE A 124 -22.93 11.08 -12.40
CA ILE A 124 -23.29 11.02 -10.96
C ILE A 124 -23.38 12.45 -10.41
N LYS A 125 -24.40 12.71 -9.58
CA LYS A 125 -24.66 13.98 -8.89
C LYS A 125 -23.61 14.24 -7.78
N GLN A 126 -23.03 15.44 -7.81
CA GLN A 126 -22.22 16.12 -6.78
C GLN A 126 -20.91 15.43 -6.31
N VAL A 127 -19.83 15.67 -7.06
CA VAL A 127 -18.45 15.84 -6.54
C VAL A 127 -17.82 16.90 -7.43
N VAL A 128 -17.31 18.00 -6.85
CA VAL A 128 -16.53 19.00 -7.59
C VAL A 128 -15.08 18.52 -7.57
N LEU A 129 -14.61 18.06 -8.72
CA LEU A 129 -13.19 17.86 -8.98
C LEU A 129 -12.66 19.09 -9.69
N THR A 130 -11.59 19.67 -9.16
CA THR A 130 -10.89 20.76 -9.84
C THR A 130 -9.44 20.35 -10.03
N CYS A 131 -8.98 20.38 -11.28
CA CYS A 131 -7.58 20.23 -11.63
C CYS A 131 -6.93 21.60 -11.57
N TYR A 132 -5.82 21.70 -10.86
CA TYR A 132 -5.02 22.93 -10.80
C TYR A 132 -3.61 22.65 -11.32
N GLU A 133 -3.13 23.50 -12.22
CA GLU A 133 -1.72 23.65 -12.53
C GLU A 133 -1.17 24.81 -11.70
N ALA A 134 -0.06 24.61 -10.98
CA ALA A 134 0.61 25.72 -10.33
C ALA A 134 1.28 26.60 -11.38
N THR A 135 0.76 27.81 -11.60
CA THR A 135 1.50 28.87 -12.29
C THR A 135 2.53 29.42 -11.32
N TRP A 136 3.81 29.12 -11.55
CA TRP A 136 4.90 29.75 -10.82
C TRP A 136 5.13 31.15 -11.40
N THR A 137 5.03 32.19 -10.55
CA THR A 137 5.66 33.51 -10.78
C THR A 137 7.10 33.47 -10.33
#